data_AF-A0A183FP52-F1
#
_entry.id   AF-A0A183FP52-F1
#
_cell.length_a   1.000
_cell.length_b   1.000
_cell.length_c   1.000
_cell.angle_alpha   90.00
_cell.angle_beta   90.00
_cell.angle_gamma   90.00
#
_symmetry.space_group_name_H-M   'P 1'
#
loop_
_entity.id
_entity.type
_entity.pdbx_description
1 polymer ?
#
loop_
_entity_poly.entity_id
_entity_poly.type
_entity_poly.pdbx_seq_one_letter_code
_entity_poly.pdbx_strand_id
1 'polypeptide(L)'
;MLPASQMNTGFQWTSQTISSISIVFNVYLLYVYIRCPLSAVKSYKYFFLLTAIQNLIFSITLLLLVPMLISENFSYIYFSIGPLRQEPGGQVLMVIFCLTFVTSLHLVTNSFIYRYLPVCKPHFFQSHLTPRYVVIAVLVNAAIIANWCVIIFIAFRPNKEFKKDLSEIVARMTGLNSLEGAQVGFSMKAGSITMICEI
;
A
#
# COMPACT_ATOMS: atom_id res chain seq x y z
N MET A 1 15.54 18.32 20.69
CA MET A 1 14.36 18.07 19.84
C MET A 1 14.37 19.10 18.72
N LEU A 2 14.49 18.68 17.46
CA LEU A 2 14.35 19.58 16.31
C LEU A 2 12.90 20.09 16.26
N PRO A 3 12.66 21.34 15.84
CA PRO A 3 11.30 21.85 15.68
C PRO A 3 10.54 20.98 14.65
N ALA A 4 9.28 20.67 14.95
CA ALA A 4 8.42 19.78 14.15
C ALA A 4 8.39 20.17 12.65
N SER A 5 8.48 21.47 12.34
CA SER A 5 8.56 21.98 10.98
C SER A 5 9.82 21.55 10.20
N GLN A 6 10.99 21.50 10.85
CA GLN A 6 12.24 21.07 10.19
C GLN A 6 12.29 19.57 10.00
N MET A 7 11.78 18.79 10.96
CA MET A 7 11.71 17.33 10.87
C MET A 7 10.76 16.89 9.75
N ASN A 8 9.63 17.59 9.59
CA ASN A 8 8.66 17.35 8.53
C ASN A 8 9.27 17.63 7.13
N THR A 9 10.02 18.72 7.01
CA THR A 9 10.66 19.13 5.75
C THR A 9 11.71 18.11 5.30
N GLY A 10 12.62 17.70 6.20
CA GLY A 10 13.66 16.72 5.85
C GLY A 10 13.10 15.35 5.47
N PHE A 11 12.08 14.88 6.20
CA PHE A 11 11.38 13.63 5.88
C PHE A 11 10.70 13.70 4.50
N GLN A 12 10.03 14.81 4.20
CA GLN A 12 9.38 15.03 2.91
C GLN A 12 10.38 14.99 1.75
N TRP A 13 11.47 15.76 1.83
CA TRP A 13 12.51 15.77 0.78
C TRP A 13 13.11 14.39 0.55
N THR A 14 13.38 13.64 1.63
CA THR A 14 13.93 12.29 1.55
C THR A 14 12.97 11.35 0.85
N SER A 15 11.70 11.33 1.29
CA SER A 15 10.65 10.48 0.70
C SER A 15 10.46 10.77 -0.80
N GLN A 16 10.41 12.04 -1.18
CA GLN A 16 10.20 12.44 -2.58
C GLN A 16 11.40 12.13 -3.46
N THR A 17 12.63 12.30 -2.95
CA THR A 17 13.85 11.95 -3.68
C THR A 17 13.91 10.45 -3.96
N ILE A 18 13.71 9.63 -2.93
CA ILE A 18 13.70 8.16 -3.07
C ILE A 18 12.60 7.71 -4.03
N SER A 19 11.41 8.28 -3.90
CA SER A 19 10.26 7.95 -4.76
C SER A 19 10.53 8.32 -6.23
N SER A 20 11.16 9.48 -6.47
CA SER A 20 11.54 9.92 -7.83
C SER A 20 12.55 8.96 -8.47
N ILE A 21 13.58 8.59 -7.73
CA ILE A 21 14.58 7.62 -8.17
C ILE A 21 13.91 6.26 -8.48
N SER A 22 13.03 5.80 -7.58
CA SER A 22 12.27 4.56 -7.76
C SER A 22 11.41 4.58 -9.04
N ILE A 23 10.77 5.70 -9.36
CA ILE A 23 10.00 5.85 -10.60
C ILE A 23 10.91 5.67 -11.82
N VAL A 24 12.06 6.34 -11.87
CA VAL A 24 12.99 6.23 -13.01
C VAL A 24 13.44 4.78 -13.22
N PHE A 25 13.84 4.10 -12.14
CA PHE A 25 14.27 2.70 -12.24
C PHE A 25 13.14 1.75 -12.64
N ASN A 26 11.93 1.91 -12.09
CA ASN A 26 10.82 1.02 -12.43
C ASN A 26 10.27 1.29 -13.85
N VAL A 27 10.33 2.53 -14.36
CA VAL A 27 10.05 2.84 -15.78
C VAL A 27 11.09 2.17 -16.68
N TYR A 28 12.37 2.26 -16.33
CA TYR A 28 13.43 1.59 -17.07
C TYR A 28 13.25 0.05 -17.08
N LEU A 29 12.95 -0.56 -15.92
CA LEU A 29 12.65 -1.99 -15.84
C LEU A 29 11.44 -2.36 -16.70
N LEU A 30 10.37 -1.58 -16.65
CA LEU A 30 9.19 -1.80 -17.48
C LEU A 30 9.54 -1.77 -18.98
N TYR A 31 10.34 -0.78 -19.41
CA TYR A 31 10.86 -0.68 -20.77
C TYR A 31 11.65 -1.93 -21.17
N VAL A 32 12.58 -2.37 -20.32
CA VAL A 32 13.39 -3.57 -20.56
C VAL A 32 12.50 -4.81 -20.68
N TYR A 33 11.48 -4.99 -19.83
CA TYR A 33 10.59 -6.16 -19.89
C TYR A 33 9.70 -6.18 -21.14
N ILE A 34 9.33 -5.02 -21.66
CA ILE A 34 8.57 -4.91 -22.91
C ILE A 34 9.48 -5.20 -24.11
N ARG A 35 10.71 -4.67 -24.12
CA ARG A 35 11.64 -4.75 -25.26
C ARG A 35 12.47 -6.04 -25.32
N CYS A 36 12.83 -6.62 -24.19
CA CYS A 36 13.59 -7.86 -24.11
C CYS A 36 12.62 -9.04 -23.84
N PRO A 37 12.21 -9.80 -24.85
CA PRO A 37 11.48 -11.04 -24.63
C PRO A 37 12.41 -12.05 -23.96
N LEU A 38 12.36 -12.18 -22.63
CA LEU A 38 13.00 -13.29 -21.92
C LEU A 38 12.37 -14.60 -22.39
N SER A 39 12.98 -15.24 -23.38
CA SER A 39 12.52 -16.51 -23.96
C SER A 39 12.61 -17.66 -22.95
N ALA A 40 13.48 -17.55 -21.94
CA ALA A 40 13.80 -18.62 -21.01
C ALA A 40 12.76 -18.86 -19.91
N VAL A 41 11.88 -17.90 -19.57
CA VAL A 41 10.93 -18.07 -18.45
C VAL A 41 9.59 -17.33 -18.69
N LYS A 42 8.78 -17.82 -19.63
CA LYS A 42 7.51 -17.20 -20.03
C LYS A 42 6.55 -16.88 -18.87
N SER A 43 6.39 -17.78 -17.90
CA SER A 43 5.48 -17.58 -16.76
C SER A 43 5.99 -16.55 -15.73
N TYR A 44 7.30 -16.38 -15.63
CA TYR A 44 7.91 -15.50 -14.62
C TYR A 44 7.93 -14.02 -15.07
N LYS A 45 7.76 -13.78 -16.37
CA LYS A 45 7.64 -12.45 -16.97
C LYS A 45 6.46 -11.65 -16.37
N TYR A 46 5.33 -12.30 -16.11
CA TYR A 46 4.14 -11.63 -15.59
C TYR A 46 4.33 -11.12 -14.15
N PHE A 47 4.99 -11.89 -13.30
CA PHE A 47 5.31 -11.43 -11.94
C PHE A 47 6.20 -10.20 -11.96
N PHE A 48 7.25 -10.19 -12.78
CA PHE A 48 8.12 -9.02 -12.89
C PHE A 48 7.41 -7.79 -13.47
N LEU A 49 6.57 -7.98 -14.48
CA LEU A 49 5.77 -6.90 -15.05
C LEU A 49 4.81 -6.30 -14.03
N LEU A 50 4.08 -7.16 -13.30
CA LEU A 50 3.18 -6.74 -12.23
C LEU A 50 3.95 -6.02 -11.12
N THR A 51 5.12 -6.53 -10.71
CA THR A 51 5.97 -5.87 -9.70
C THR A 51 6.42 -4.48 -10.15
N ALA A 52 6.82 -4.32 -11.41
CA ALA A 52 7.23 -3.02 -11.93
C ALA A 52 6.06 -2.01 -11.93
N ILE A 53 4.88 -2.44 -12.40
CA ILE A 53 3.66 -1.61 -12.38
C ILE A 53 3.29 -1.24 -10.94
N GLN A 54 3.31 -2.22 -10.04
CA GLN A 54 2.99 -2.04 -8.63
C GLN A 54 3.93 -1.03 -7.96
N ASN A 55 5.24 -1.17 -8.18
CA ASN A 55 6.24 -0.25 -7.65
C ASN A 55 6.08 1.17 -8.21
N LEU A 56 5.67 1.32 -9.48
CA LEU A 56 5.38 2.63 -10.06
C LEU A 56 4.19 3.28 -9.36
N ILE A 57 3.07 2.56 -9.21
CA ILE A 57 1.89 3.08 -8.50
C ILE A 57 2.29 3.47 -7.08
N PHE A 58 3.00 2.61 -6.36
CA PHE A 58 3.42 2.86 -4.99
C PHE A 58 4.32 4.12 -4.89
N SER A 59 5.32 4.22 -5.76
CA SER A 59 6.26 5.34 -5.76
C SER A 59 5.59 6.67 -6.13
N ILE A 60 4.63 6.65 -7.06
CA ILE A 60 3.82 7.82 -7.40
C ILE A 60 2.98 8.25 -6.20
N THR A 61 2.31 7.31 -5.51
CA THR A 61 1.54 7.65 -4.31
C THR A 61 2.41 8.21 -3.18
N LEU A 62 3.60 7.64 -2.97
CA LEU A 62 4.57 8.16 -1.99
C LEU A 62 5.06 9.57 -2.34
N LEU A 63 5.37 9.83 -3.61
CA LEU A 63 5.81 11.13 -4.10
C LEU A 63 4.76 12.23 -3.84
N LEU A 64 3.48 11.90 -4.08
CA LEU A 64 2.37 12.85 -4.01
C LEU A 64 1.82 13.03 -2.59
N LEU A 65 1.72 11.95 -1.81
CA LEU A 65 1.10 11.99 -0.49
C LEU A 65 2.10 12.19 0.64
N VAL A 66 3.32 11.67 0.49
CA VAL A 66 4.33 11.59 1.55
C VAL A 66 3.67 11.13 2.86
N PRO A 67 3.14 9.89 2.91
CA PRO A 67 2.34 9.44 4.05
C PRO A 67 3.21 9.31 5.29
N MET A 68 2.79 9.96 6.38
CA MET A 68 3.39 9.86 7.70
C MET A 68 2.56 8.92 8.57
N LEU A 69 3.21 7.91 9.16
CA LEU A 69 2.58 7.03 10.14
C LEU A 69 2.71 7.65 11.53
N ILE A 70 1.58 7.90 12.17
CA ILE A 70 1.50 8.36 13.55
C ILE A 70 0.82 7.25 14.35
N SER A 71 1.45 6.83 15.44
CA SER A 71 0.92 5.78 16.32
C SER A 71 0.94 6.28 17.76
N GLU A 72 -0.23 6.34 18.39
CA GLU A 72 -0.38 6.80 19.76
C GLU A 72 -1.57 6.09 20.44
N ASN A 73 -1.37 5.63 21.68
CA ASN A 73 -2.42 5.07 22.55
C ASN A 73 -3.34 4.04 21.85
N PHE A 74 -2.76 3.01 21.24
CA PHE A 74 -3.47 1.95 20.50
C PHE A 74 -4.26 2.43 19.28
N SER A 75 -3.91 3.60 18.76
CA SER A 75 -4.43 4.14 17.51
C SER A 75 -3.26 4.35 16.56
N TYR A 76 -3.47 4.05 15.28
CA TYR A 76 -2.51 4.41 14.24
C TYR A 76 -3.25 5.08 13.09
N ILE A 77 -2.55 6.01 12.47
CA ILE A 77 -3.06 6.80 11.36
C ILE A 77 -1.95 7.08 10.36
N TYR A 78 -2.26 6.89 9.09
CA TYR A 78 -1.51 7.46 7.99
C TYR A 78 -2.08 8.83 7.68
N PHE A 79 -1.24 9.86 7.75
CA PHE A 79 -1.59 11.23 7.45
C PHE A 79 -0.75 11.75 6.28
N SER A 80 -1.38 12.41 5.30
CA SER A 80 -0.68 12.99 4.15
C SER A 80 -0.11 14.37 4.47
N ILE A 81 1.19 14.54 4.29
CA ILE A 81 1.88 15.84 4.38
C ILE A 81 2.36 16.37 3.02
N GLY A 82 2.20 15.57 1.96
CA GLY A 82 2.72 15.85 0.63
C GLY A 82 1.93 16.90 -0.18
N PRO A 83 2.34 17.13 -1.44
CA PRO A 83 1.69 18.08 -2.34
C PRO A 83 0.19 17.84 -2.54
N LEU A 84 -0.24 16.57 -2.59
CA LEU A 84 -1.63 16.19 -2.86
C LEU A 84 -2.32 15.64 -1.61
N ARG A 85 -2.24 16.40 -0.53
CA ARG A 85 -2.76 16.02 0.80
C ARG A 85 -4.23 16.34 1.04
N GLN A 86 -4.86 17.20 0.24
CA GLN A 86 -6.24 17.65 0.49
C GLN A 86 -7.30 16.67 -0.04
N GLU A 87 -8.42 16.59 0.65
CA GLU A 87 -9.62 15.88 0.19
C GLU A 87 -10.24 16.53 -1.07
N PRO A 88 -10.89 15.75 -1.96
CA PRO A 88 -11.06 14.30 -1.93
C PRO A 88 -9.91 13.53 -2.61
N GLY A 89 -9.06 14.22 -3.40
CA GLY A 89 -8.02 13.58 -4.20
C GLY A 89 -6.96 12.87 -3.36
N GLY A 90 -6.53 13.48 -2.26
CA GLY A 90 -5.59 12.88 -1.31
C GLY A 90 -6.15 11.60 -0.68
N GLN A 91 -7.45 11.55 -0.34
CA GLN A 91 -8.07 10.35 0.23
C GLN A 91 -8.01 9.17 -0.72
N VAL A 92 -8.38 9.41 -1.98
CA VAL A 92 -8.38 8.39 -3.02
C VAL A 92 -6.97 7.84 -3.19
N LEU A 93 -5.98 8.72 -3.26
CA LEU A 93 -4.59 8.31 -3.33
C LEU A 93 -4.14 7.57 -2.07
N MET A 94 -4.60 7.95 -0.87
CA MET A 94 -4.25 7.26 0.37
C MET A 94 -4.81 5.84 0.40
N VAL A 95 -6.03 5.65 -0.09
CA VAL A 95 -6.62 4.31 -0.27
C VAL A 95 -5.81 3.50 -1.28
N ILE A 96 -5.43 4.09 -2.42
CA ILE A 96 -4.56 3.44 -3.41
C ILE A 96 -3.20 3.08 -2.79
N PHE A 97 -2.62 3.95 -1.98
CA PHE A 97 -1.37 3.69 -1.26
C PHE A 97 -1.49 2.46 -0.35
N CYS A 98 -2.53 2.40 0.49
CA CYS A 98 -2.77 1.26 1.37
C CYS A 98 -3.01 -0.04 0.59
N LEU A 99 -3.83 0.00 -0.46
CA LEU A 99 -4.09 -1.15 -1.32
C LEU A 99 -2.80 -1.65 -1.98
N THR A 100 -2.00 -0.71 -2.50
CA THR A 100 -0.74 -1.02 -3.19
C THR A 100 0.28 -1.60 -2.20
N PHE A 101 0.35 -1.09 -0.97
CA PHE A 101 1.20 -1.66 0.07
C PHE A 101 0.88 -3.13 0.35
N VAL A 102 -0.40 -3.44 0.60
CA VAL A 102 -0.85 -4.81 0.89
C VAL A 102 -0.64 -5.74 -0.31
N THR A 103 -1.01 -5.29 -1.50
CA THR A 103 -0.87 -6.12 -2.72
C THR A 103 0.60 -6.33 -3.10
N SER A 104 1.52 -5.42 -2.75
CA SER A 104 2.96 -5.65 -2.87
C SER A 104 3.45 -6.78 -1.97
N LEU A 105 3.02 -6.82 -0.70
CA LEU A 105 3.34 -7.94 0.19
C LEU A 105 2.81 -9.27 -0.37
N HIS A 106 1.59 -9.25 -0.89
CA HIS A 106 0.97 -10.43 -1.49
C HIS A 106 1.73 -10.90 -2.74
N LEU A 107 2.16 -9.98 -3.61
CA LEU A 107 2.92 -10.30 -4.81
C LEU A 107 4.29 -10.93 -4.47
N VAL A 108 4.96 -10.43 -3.43
CA VAL A 108 6.21 -11.03 -2.92
C VAL A 108 5.97 -12.46 -2.42
N THR A 109 4.91 -12.68 -1.64
CA THR A 109 4.53 -14.04 -1.17
C THR A 109 4.26 -14.99 -2.33
N ASN A 110 3.48 -14.56 -3.33
CA ASN A 110 3.19 -15.40 -4.51
C ASN A 110 4.45 -15.71 -5.31
N SER A 111 5.33 -14.72 -5.50
CA SER A 111 6.61 -14.91 -6.17
C SER A 111 7.51 -15.91 -5.43
N PHE A 112 7.52 -15.85 -4.10
CA PHE A 112 8.26 -16.79 -3.27
C PHE A 112 7.70 -18.22 -3.40
N ILE A 113 6.38 -18.40 -3.27
CA ILE A 113 5.72 -19.70 -3.42
C ILE A 113 6.01 -20.29 -4.80
N TYR A 114 5.92 -19.47 -5.85
CA TYR A 114 6.18 -19.89 -7.23
C TYR A 114 7.62 -20.36 -7.44
N ARG A 115 8.61 -19.73 -6.79
CA ARG A 115 10.01 -20.17 -6.85
C ARG A 115 10.31 -21.38 -5.96
N TYR A 116 9.64 -21.48 -4.82
CA TYR A 116 9.88 -22.51 -3.82
C TYR A 116 9.37 -23.89 -4.27
N LEU A 117 8.15 -23.95 -4.80
CA LEU A 117 7.49 -25.23 -5.14
C LEU A 117 8.27 -26.08 -6.16
N PRO A 118 8.77 -25.55 -7.29
CA PRO A 118 9.55 -26.34 -8.25
C PRO A 118 10.86 -26.87 -7.66
N VAL A 119 11.52 -26.08 -6.81
CA VAL A 119 12.85 -26.41 -6.25
C VAL A 119 12.72 -27.47 -5.15
N CYS A 120 11.79 -27.28 -4.21
CA CYS A 120 11.70 -28.12 -3.03
C CYS A 120 10.68 -29.27 -3.15
N LYS A 121 9.69 -29.16 -4.05
CA LYS A 121 8.60 -30.14 -4.20
C LYS A 121 8.23 -30.33 -5.69
N PRO A 122 9.17 -30.77 -6.56
CA PRO A 122 8.95 -30.85 -8.01
C PRO A 122 7.76 -31.77 -8.41
N HIS A 123 7.58 -32.90 -7.72
CA HIS A 123 6.46 -33.82 -7.98
C HIS A 123 5.09 -33.19 -7.64
N PHE A 124 5.03 -32.39 -6.57
CA PHE A 124 3.82 -31.65 -6.21
C PHE A 124 3.53 -30.54 -7.24
N PHE A 125 4.59 -29.83 -7.66
CA PHE A 125 4.50 -28.74 -8.63
C PHE A 125 4.04 -29.21 -10.02
N GLN A 126 4.54 -30.35 -10.51
CA GLN A 126 4.09 -30.92 -11.79
C GLN A 126 2.59 -31.31 -11.76
N SER A 127 2.10 -31.83 -10.63
CA SER A 127 0.66 -32.12 -10.46
C SER A 127 -0.20 -30.85 -10.31
N HIS A 128 0.35 -29.80 -9.68
CA HIS A 128 -0.36 -28.54 -9.36
C HIS A 128 -0.23 -27.44 -10.43
N LEU A 129 0.54 -27.64 -11.49
CA LEU A 129 0.56 -26.78 -12.67
C LEU A 129 -0.64 -26.98 -13.61
N THR A 130 -1.56 -27.88 -13.25
CA THR A 130 -2.82 -28.07 -13.95
C THR A 130 -3.62 -26.76 -13.92
N PRO A 131 -4.26 -26.33 -15.03
CA PRO A 131 -5.00 -25.05 -15.10
C PRO A 131 -6.03 -24.87 -13.97
N ARG A 132 -6.59 -25.97 -13.45
CA ARG A 132 -7.51 -25.96 -12.30
C ARG A 132 -6.89 -25.33 -11.04
N TYR A 133 -5.66 -25.70 -10.68
CA TYR A 133 -4.99 -25.19 -9.48
C TYR A 133 -4.52 -23.74 -9.66
N VAL A 134 -4.16 -23.35 -10.89
CA VAL A 134 -3.86 -21.94 -11.22
C VAL A 134 -5.11 -21.09 -11.03
N VAL A 135 -6.27 -21.55 -11.51
CA VAL A 135 -7.54 -20.84 -11.29
C VAL A 135 -7.88 -20.75 -9.80
N ILE A 136 -7.73 -21.84 -9.04
CA ILE A 136 -7.92 -21.82 -7.58
C ILE A 136 -7.00 -20.79 -6.91
N ALA A 137 -5.71 -20.76 -7.28
CA ALA A 137 -4.75 -19.79 -6.74
C ALA A 137 -5.17 -18.35 -7.07
N VAL A 138 -5.61 -18.08 -8.29
CA VAL A 138 -6.13 -16.76 -8.70
C VAL A 138 -7.38 -16.38 -7.90
N LEU A 139 -8.31 -17.31 -7.68
CA LEU A 139 -9.52 -17.06 -6.88
C LEU A 139 -9.19 -16.76 -5.42
N VAL A 140 -8.26 -17.50 -4.82
CA VAL A 140 -7.79 -17.25 -3.44
C VAL A 140 -7.12 -15.87 -3.35
N ASN A 141 -6.26 -15.53 -4.31
CA ASN A 141 -5.64 -14.21 -4.39
C ASN A 141 -6.70 -13.10 -4.50
N ALA A 142 -7.69 -13.26 -5.38
CA ALA A 142 -8.77 -12.31 -5.57
C ALA A 142 -9.61 -12.14 -4.29
N ALA A 143 -9.92 -13.23 -3.59
CA ALA A 143 -10.64 -13.18 -2.31
C ALA A 143 -9.85 -12.45 -1.22
N ILE A 144 -8.53 -12.66 -1.13
CA ILE A 144 -7.66 -11.95 -0.19
C ILE A 144 -7.64 -10.45 -0.50
N ILE A 145 -7.49 -10.08 -1.78
CA ILE A 145 -7.50 -8.67 -2.21
C ILE A 145 -8.86 -8.03 -1.89
N ALA A 146 -9.96 -8.71 -2.19
CA ALA A 146 -11.31 -8.22 -1.89
C ALA A 146 -11.51 -8.01 -0.37
N ASN A 147 -11.05 -8.94 0.47
CA ASN A 147 -11.09 -8.79 1.92
C ASN A 147 -10.31 -7.55 2.39
N TRP A 148 -9.12 -7.32 1.83
CA TRP A 148 -8.35 -6.11 2.15
C TRP A 148 -9.01 -4.82 1.68
N CYS A 149 -9.66 -4.83 0.52
CA CYS A 149 -10.49 -3.70 0.08
C CYS A 149 -11.57 -3.40 1.13
N VAL A 150 -12.31 -4.42 1.57
CA VAL A 150 -13.36 -4.27 2.59
C VAL A 150 -12.79 -3.69 3.89
N ILE A 151 -11.66 -4.20 4.37
CA ILE A 151 -10.99 -3.68 5.58
C ILE A 151 -10.61 -2.20 5.41
N ILE A 152 -10.04 -1.82 4.26
CA ILE A 152 -9.61 -0.43 4.02
C ILE A 152 -10.81 0.51 3.91
N PHE A 153 -11.88 0.10 3.23
CA PHE A 153 -13.07 0.94 3.05
C PHE A 153 -13.93 1.06 4.30
N ILE A 154 -13.98 0.02 5.13
CA ILE A 154 -14.83 -0.02 6.33
C ILE A 154 -14.04 0.38 7.57
N ALA A 155 -12.98 -0.37 7.89
CA ALA A 155 -12.28 -0.24 9.17
C ALA A 155 -11.29 0.92 9.19
N PHE A 156 -10.67 1.26 8.05
CA PHE A 156 -9.64 2.30 8.01
C PHE A 156 -10.20 3.67 7.61
N ARG A 157 -11.51 3.77 7.32
CA ARG A 157 -12.16 5.04 7.02
C ARG A 157 -12.26 5.87 8.31
N PRO A 158 -11.60 7.04 8.39
CA PRO A 158 -11.59 7.81 9.63
C PRO A 158 -12.97 8.42 9.89
N ASN A 159 -13.56 8.09 11.04
CA ASN A 159 -14.78 8.75 11.52
C ASN A 159 -14.47 10.19 11.99
N LYS A 160 -15.46 11.09 11.97
CA LYS A 160 -15.30 12.49 12.37
C LYS A 160 -14.79 12.63 13.81
N GLU A 161 -15.25 11.76 14.71
CA GLU A 161 -14.79 11.69 16.10
C GLU A 161 -13.31 11.31 16.20
N PHE A 162 -12.90 10.26 15.48
CA PHE A 162 -11.50 9.85 15.38
C PHE A 162 -10.58 10.94 14.80
N LYS A 163 -11.05 11.67 13.78
CA LYS A 163 -10.31 12.83 13.24
C LYS A 163 -10.15 13.95 14.27
N LYS A 164 -11.15 14.17 15.12
CA LYS A 164 -11.11 15.21 16.16
C LYS A 164 -10.14 14.83 17.28
N ASP A 165 -10.19 13.59 17.76
CA ASP A 165 -9.30 13.09 18.81
C ASP A 165 -7.82 13.12 18.40
N LEU A 166 -7.53 12.87 17.12
CA LEU A 166 -6.17 12.89 16.59
C LEU A 166 -5.73 14.26 16.07
N SER A 167 -6.64 15.25 16.02
CA SER A 167 -6.34 16.56 15.46
C SER A 167 -5.24 17.29 16.22
N GLU A 168 -5.24 17.20 17.55
CA GLU A 168 -4.21 17.81 18.40
C GLU A 168 -2.85 17.15 18.20
N ILE A 169 -2.81 15.83 18.10
CA ILE A 169 -1.59 15.04 17.88
C ILE A 169 -1.00 15.33 16.50
N VAL A 170 -1.84 15.31 15.45
CA VAL A 170 -1.43 15.63 14.08
C VAL A 170 -0.93 17.06 13.99
N ALA A 171 -1.63 18.02 14.60
CA ALA A 171 -1.21 19.42 14.64
C ALA A 171 0.14 19.59 15.35
N ARG A 172 0.35 18.88 16.47
CA ARG A 172 1.62 18.90 17.20
C ARG A 172 2.77 18.28 16.40
N MET A 173 2.52 17.19 15.69
CA MET A 173 3.54 16.44 14.95
C MET A 173 3.89 17.07 13.59
N THR A 174 2.90 17.63 12.90
CA THR A 174 3.05 18.09 11.51
C THR A 174 2.88 19.60 11.34
N GLY A 175 2.28 20.28 12.31
CA GLY A 175 1.85 21.68 12.19
C GLY A 175 0.61 21.88 11.31
N LEU A 176 -0.07 20.80 10.91
CA LEU A 176 -1.18 20.83 9.94
C LEU A 176 -2.52 20.49 10.58
N ASN A 177 -3.59 21.05 10.01
CA ASN A 177 -4.95 20.71 10.39
C ASN A 177 -5.33 19.31 9.88
N SER A 178 -5.57 18.38 10.81
CA SER A 178 -6.00 17.00 10.49
C SER A 178 -7.33 16.95 9.71
N LEU A 179 -8.23 17.91 9.94
CA LEU A 179 -9.58 17.88 9.39
C LEU A 179 -9.63 18.00 7.86
N GLU A 180 -8.66 18.68 7.26
CA GLU A 180 -8.59 18.94 5.81
C GLU A 180 -7.64 17.99 5.07
N GLY A 181 -6.83 17.24 5.82
CA GLY A 181 -5.85 16.31 5.28
C GLY A 181 -6.41 14.90 5.06
N ALA A 182 -5.96 14.30 3.97
CA ALA A 182 -6.17 12.90 3.65
C ALA A 182 -5.54 12.01 4.70
N GLN A 183 -6.35 11.11 5.25
CA GLN A 183 -5.93 10.26 6.34
C GLN A 183 -6.71 8.95 6.38
N VAL A 184 -6.06 7.91 6.86
CA VAL A 184 -6.56 6.54 6.90
C VAL A 184 -6.00 5.88 8.17
N GLY A 185 -6.82 5.25 9.00
CA GLY A 185 -6.37 4.66 10.27
C GLY A 185 -7.49 4.03 11.08
N PHE A 186 -7.14 3.29 12.13
CA PHE A 186 -8.10 2.81 13.14
C PHE A 186 -7.59 3.05 14.57
N SER A 187 -8.53 3.12 15.51
CA SER A 187 -8.27 3.11 16.95
C SER A 187 -8.80 1.83 17.57
N MET A 188 -8.03 1.22 18.47
CA MET A 188 -8.50 0.14 19.34
C MET A 188 -8.97 0.64 20.72
N LYS A 189 -8.87 1.96 20.98
CA LYS A 189 -9.14 2.55 22.30
C LYS A 189 -10.63 2.58 22.63
N ALA A 190 -11.48 2.49 21.63
CA ALA A 190 -12.89 2.21 21.79
C ALA A 190 -13.16 0.77 21.34
N GLY A 191 -13.82 -0.01 22.20
CA GLY A 191 -14.63 -1.15 21.77
C GLY A 191 -15.81 -0.75 20.86
N SER A 192 -15.77 0.44 20.26
CA SER A 192 -16.65 0.88 19.20
C SER A 192 -16.08 0.40 17.86
N ILE A 193 -16.07 -0.91 17.68
CA ILE A 193 -16.73 -1.45 16.48
C ILE A 193 -18.16 -0.93 16.61
N THR A 194 -18.42 0.31 16.18
CA THR A 194 -19.78 0.78 16.02
C THR A 194 -20.34 -0.14 14.96
N MET A 195 -21.16 -1.08 15.43
CA MET A 195 -21.82 -2.07 14.63
C MET A 195 -22.43 -1.36 13.41
N ILE A 196 -21.88 -1.64 12.23
CA ILE A 196 -22.63 -1.51 10.98
C ILE A 196 -23.55 -2.73 10.91
N CYS A 197 -24.40 -2.87 11.92
CA CYS A 197 -25.49 -3.82 12.07
C CYS A 197 -26.65 -3.04 12.69
N GLU A 198 -27.03 -1.95 12.02
CA GLU A 198 -28.42 -1.51 11.98
C GLU A 198 -28.84 -1.54 10.51
N ILE A 199 -29.23 -2.74 10.08
CA ILE A 199 -30.30 -2.94 9.08
C ILE A 199 -31.49 -3.41 9.89
#